data_AF-A0A926D8X0-F1
#
_entry.id   AF-A0A926D8X0-F1
#
_cell.length_a   1.000
_cell.length_b   1.000
_cell.length_c   1.000
_cell.angle_alpha   90.00
_cell.angle_beta   90.00
_cell.angle_gamma   90.00
#
_symmetry.space_group_name_H-M   'P 1'
#
loop_
_entity.id
_entity.type
_entity.pdbx_description
1 polymer ?
#
loop_
_entity_poly.entity_id
_entity_poly.type
_entity_poly.pdbx_seq_one_letter_code
_entity_poly.pdbx_strand_id
1 'polypeptide(L)'
;MTAQEAIRILHPDTTKEAIAEIKYYCGFHGKEAAIKAIEEACLLACDALEKQVPKEPKMWRNPPCYPDWADDDWGWECPNCGNQEIDYIDHHCNCGQAIDWTKEEGERWN
;
A
#
# COMPACT_ATOMS: atom_id res chain seq x y z
N MET A 1 12.93 8.46 -5.57
CA MET A 1 13.29 7.05 -5.79
C MET A 1 12.08 6.28 -6.31
N THR A 2 12.28 5.40 -7.28
CA THR A 2 11.27 4.46 -7.82
C THR A 2 11.30 3.12 -7.07
N ALA A 3 10.26 2.29 -7.24
CA ALA A 3 10.23 0.95 -6.66
C ALA A 3 11.37 0.07 -7.19
N GLN A 4 11.68 0.11 -8.49
CA GLN A 4 12.79 -0.67 -9.05
C GLN A 4 14.15 -0.24 -8.48
N GLU A 5 14.38 1.05 -8.27
CA GLU A 5 15.61 1.55 -7.65
C GLU A 5 15.71 1.11 -6.19
N ALA A 6 14.63 1.20 -5.42
CA ALA A 6 14.59 0.74 -4.03
C ALA A 6 14.87 -0.78 -3.96
N ILE A 7 14.24 -1.58 -4.82
CA ILE A 7 14.51 -3.03 -4.91
C ILE A 7 15.98 -3.27 -5.22
N ARG A 8 16.56 -2.57 -6.20
CA ARG A 8 17.96 -2.73 -6.55
C ARG A 8 18.91 -2.41 -5.38
N ILE A 9 18.57 -1.41 -4.56
CA ILE A 9 19.35 -1.02 -3.37
C ILE A 9 19.18 -2.05 -2.24
N LEU A 10 17.99 -2.60 -2.03
CA LEU A 10 17.68 -3.47 -0.88
C LEU A 10 17.91 -4.97 -1.16
N HIS A 11 17.87 -5.41 -2.42
CA HIS A 11 17.95 -6.81 -2.78
C HIS A 11 19.37 -7.37 -2.55
N PRO A 12 19.54 -8.53 -1.89
CA PRO A 12 20.86 -9.08 -1.55
C PRO A 12 21.81 -9.24 -2.75
N ASP A 13 21.26 -9.60 -3.92
CA ASP A 13 22.05 -9.85 -5.14
C ASP A 13 22.51 -8.59 -5.86
N THR A 14 21.94 -7.41 -5.55
CA THR A 14 22.24 -6.16 -6.26
C THR A 14 22.66 -5.01 -5.34
N THR A 15 22.48 -5.16 -4.03
CA THR A 15 22.74 -4.10 -3.04
C THR A 15 24.20 -3.63 -3.07
N LYS A 16 25.15 -4.56 -3.21
CA LYS A 16 26.59 -4.26 -3.21
C LYS A 16 26.96 -3.36 -4.38
N GLU A 17 26.54 -3.75 -5.58
CA GLU A 17 26.80 -3.05 -6.83
C GLU A 17 26.09 -1.69 -6.85
N ALA A 18 24.83 -1.64 -6.41
CA ALA A 18 24.07 -0.39 -6.33
C ALA A 18 24.71 0.62 -5.38
N ILE A 19 25.10 0.19 -4.18
CA ILE A 19 25.78 1.06 -3.20
C ILE A 19 27.15 1.52 -3.71
N ALA A 20 27.90 0.63 -4.38
CA ALA A 20 29.19 0.97 -4.97
C ALA A 20 29.05 2.02 -6.09
N GLU A 21 28.05 1.88 -6.96
CA GLU A 21 27.74 2.83 -8.03
C GLU A 21 27.39 4.22 -7.48
N ILE A 22 26.53 4.29 -6.45
CA ILE A 22 26.19 5.55 -5.78
C ILE A 22 27.44 6.20 -5.19
N LYS A 23 28.28 5.43 -4.49
CA LYS A 23 29.53 5.95 -3.90
C LYS A 23 30.48 6.48 -4.97
N TYR A 24 30.60 5.77 -6.09
CA TYR A 24 31.45 6.15 -7.21
C TYR A 24 31.02 7.49 -7.83
N TYR A 25 29.75 7.65 -8.16
CA TYR A 25 29.26 8.88 -8.80
C TYR A 25 29.16 10.08 -7.87
N CYS A 26 29.01 9.86 -6.55
CA CYS A 26 28.92 10.95 -5.57
C CYS A 26 30.27 11.35 -4.94
N GLY A 27 31.38 10.72 -5.32
CA GLY A 27 32.74 11.12 -4.93
C GLY A 27 32.93 11.24 -3.42
N PHE A 28 33.40 12.40 -2.95
CA PHE A 28 33.65 12.68 -1.53
C PHE A 28 32.40 12.55 -0.64
N HIS A 29 31.20 12.75 -1.21
CA HIS A 29 29.93 12.57 -0.51
C HIS A 29 29.33 11.16 -0.69
N GLY A 30 30.08 10.22 -1.28
CA GLY A 30 29.55 8.90 -1.64
C GLY A 30 28.96 8.11 -0.47
N LYS A 31 29.55 8.24 0.72
CA LYS A 31 29.01 7.57 1.92
C LYS A 31 27.67 8.17 2.36
N GLU A 32 27.56 9.49 2.38
CA GLU A 32 26.34 10.20 2.76
C GLU A 32 25.22 9.94 1.74
N ALA A 33 25.54 9.99 0.45
CA ALA A 33 24.62 9.68 -0.64
C ALA A 33 24.10 8.23 -0.57
N ALA A 34 24.97 7.27 -0.26
CA ALA A 34 24.56 5.87 -0.10
C ALA A 34 23.62 5.67 1.10
N ILE A 35 23.90 6.30 2.24
CA ILE A 35 23.02 6.24 3.43
C ILE A 35 21.65 6.82 3.09
N LYS A 36 21.61 8.01 2.49
CA LYS A 36 20.36 8.66 2.09
C LYS A 36 19.55 7.80 1.12
N ALA A 37 20.20 7.18 0.14
CA ALA A 37 19.53 6.29 -0.80
C ALA A 37 18.96 5.04 -0.11
N ILE A 38 19.67 4.46 0.86
CA ILE A 38 19.17 3.34 1.66
C ILE A 38 17.96 3.77 2.50
N GLU A 39 18.01 4.94 3.14
CA GLU A 39 16.90 5.48 3.94
C GLU A 39 15.65 5.69 3.07
N GLU A 40 15.79 6.30 1.89
CA GLU A 40 14.70 6.46 0.92
C GLU A 40 14.12 5.11 0.46
N ALA A 41 14.99 4.12 0.21
CA ALA A 41 14.56 2.78 -0.17
C ALA A 41 13.80 2.07 0.96
N CYS A 42 14.29 2.17 2.20
CA CYS A 42 13.64 1.61 3.38
C CYS A 42 12.26 2.23 3.62
N LEU A 43 12.13 3.56 3.51
CA LEU A 43 10.83 4.23 3.65
C LEU A 43 9.82 3.75 2.59
N LEU A 44 10.25 3.60 1.34
CA LEU A 44 9.41 3.08 0.27
C LEU A 44 9.01 1.63 0.51
N ALA A 45 9.94 0.80 1.01
CA ALA A 45 9.66 -0.59 1.38
C ALA A 45 8.66 -0.68 2.55
N CYS A 46 8.80 0.15 3.58
CA CYS A 46 7.86 0.19 4.69
C CYS A 46 6.45 0.57 4.22
N ASP A 47 6.30 1.64 3.42
CA ASP A 47 5.00 2.05 2.86
C ASP A 47 4.35 0.95 2.01
N ALA A 48 5.15 0.24 1.20
CA ALA A 48 4.67 -0.89 0.41
C ALA A 48 4.23 -2.07 1.31
N LEU A 49 5.02 -2.42 2.32
CA LEU A 49 4.70 -3.51 3.26
C LEU A 49 3.49 -3.20 4.14
N GLU A 50 3.35 -1.95 4.60
CA GLU A 50 2.17 -1.51 5.36
C GLU A 50 0.88 -1.65 4.57
N LYS A 51 0.93 -1.47 3.23
CA LYS A 51 -0.20 -1.72 2.34
C LYS A 51 -0.51 -3.22 2.19
N GLN A 52 0.48 -4.10 2.36
CA GLN A 52 0.25 -5.55 2.33
C GLN A 52 -0.37 -6.10 3.62
N VAL A 53 -0.38 -5.32 4.70
CA VAL A 53 -1.17 -5.65 5.90
C VAL A 53 -2.64 -5.41 5.58
N PRO A 54 -3.50 -6.46 5.58
CA PRO A 54 -4.93 -6.30 5.29
C PRO A 54 -5.58 -5.34 6.28
N LYS A 55 -6.41 -4.43 5.77
CA LYS A 55 -7.17 -3.48 6.59
C LYS A 55 -8.63 -3.51 6.15
N GLU A 56 -9.52 -3.40 7.13
CA GLU A 56 -10.95 -3.31 6.84
C GLU A 56 -11.26 -2.04 6.02
N PRO A 57 -12.11 -2.16 4.98
CA PRO A 57 -12.61 -1.00 4.26
C PRO A 57 -13.55 -0.20 5.15
N LYS A 58 -13.53 1.12 4.99
CA LYS A 58 -14.44 1.98 5.74
C LYS A 58 -15.75 2.07 4.97
N MET A 59 -16.87 2.08 5.68
CA MET A 59 -18.16 2.34 5.06
C MET A 59 -18.27 3.84 4.80
N TRP A 60 -18.39 4.24 3.53
CA TRP A 60 -18.47 5.66 3.12
C TRP A 60 -19.92 6.12 2.97
N ARG A 61 -20.83 5.23 2.54
CA ARG A 61 -22.24 5.52 2.36
C ARG A 61 -23.10 4.54 3.15
N ASN A 62 -23.93 5.08 4.04
CA ASN A 62 -24.94 4.36 4.80
C ASN A 62 -26.32 4.90 4.37
N PRO A 63 -27.15 4.14 3.65
CA PRO A 63 -28.47 4.64 3.25
C PRO A 63 -29.31 4.98 4.49
N PRO A 64 -30.05 6.11 4.49
CA PRO A 64 -30.97 6.42 5.58
C PRO A 64 -32.03 5.32 5.67
N CYS A 65 -32.21 4.79 6.87
CA CYS A 65 -33.16 3.73 7.14
C CYS A 65 -34.63 4.19 6.92
N TYR A 66 -35.18 3.82 5.75
CA TYR A 66 -36.61 3.61 5.42
C TYR A 66 -37.49 4.83 5.03
N PRO A 67 -38.60 4.65 4.26
CA PRO A 67 -38.92 3.63 3.24
C PRO A 67 -38.88 4.18 1.79
N ASP A 68 -38.87 3.24 0.85
CA ASP A 68 -39.46 3.36 -0.48
C ASP A 68 -38.65 4.12 -1.56
N TRP A 69 -37.77 3.34 -2.22
CA TRP A 69 -37.27 3.49 -3.61
C TRP A 69 -35.92 4.19 -3.82
N ALA A 70 -34.96 4.03 -2.91
CA ALA A 70 -33.55 4.29 -3.22
C ALA A 70 -32.80 2.96 -3.18
N ASP A 71 -32.22 2.59 -4.31
CA ASP A 71 -31.39 1.41 -4.48
C ASP A 71 -30.33 1.30 -3.36
N ASP A 72 -29.94 0.05 -3.05
CA ASP A 72 -28.91 -0.36 -2.09
C ASP A 72 -27.53 0.29 -2.37
N ASP A 73 -27.40 1.60 -2.17
CA ASP A 73 -26.18 2.37 -2.41
C ASP A 73 -25.26 2.28 -1.19
N TRP A 74 -24.84 1.05 -0.87
CA TRP A 74 -23.80 0.76 0.11
C TRP A 74 -22.45 0.95 -0.57
N GLY A 75 -21.61 1.81 -0.02
CA GLY A 75 -20.30 2.13 -0.59
C GLY A 75 -19.18 1.92 0.40
N TRP A 76 -18.12 1.25 -0.04
CA TRP A 76 -16.88 1.05 0.71
C TRP A 76 -15.79 1.97 0.21
N GLU A 77 -14.92 2.43 1.10
CA GLU A 77 -13.75 3.22 0.76
C GLU A 77 -12.46 2.56 1.26
N CYS A 78 -11.43 2.63 0.42
CA CYS A 78 -10.11 2.12 0.77
C CYS A 78 -9.57 2.88 2.00
N PRO A 79 -9.13 2.17 3.06
CA PRO A 79 -8.70 2.82 4.30
C PRO A 79 -7.41 3.62 4.14
N ASN A 80 -6.65 3.36 3.07
CA ASN A 80 -5.39 4.04 2.76
C ASN A 80 -5.55 5.26 1.86
N CYS A 81 -6.26 5.13 0.73
CA CYS A 81 -6.34 6.18 -0.29
C CYS A 81 -7.72 6.82 -0.47
N GLY A 82 -8.75 6.32 0.20
CA GLY A 82 -10.12 6.80 0.07
C GLY A 82 -10.81 6.45 -1.25
N ASN A 83 -10.22 5.58 -2.08
CA ASN A 83 -10.89 5.10 -3.30
C ASN A 83 -12.22 4.42 -2.95
N GLN A 84 -13.31 4.88 -3.54
CA GLN A 84 -14.67 4.39 -3.31
C GLN A 84 -15.09 3.29 -4.29
N GLU A 85 -14.29 3.08 -5.33
CA GLU A 85 -14.46 1.99 -6.30
C GLU A 85 -13.76 0.72 -5.78
N ILE A 86 -14.18 0.24 -4.60
CA ILE A 86 -13.78 -1.06 -4.07
C ILE A 86 -15.02 -1.86 -3.70
N ASP A 87 -15.01 -3.15 -4.01
CA ASP A 87 -16.12 -4.06 -3.73
C ASP A 87 -15.59 -5.39 -3.15
N TYR A 88 -16.47 -6.25 -2.64
CA TYR A 88 -16.13 -7.50 -1.96
C TYR A 88 -15.24 -8.46 -2.77
N ILE A 89 -15.24 -8.35 -4.10
CA ILE A 89 -14.35 -9.12 -4.98
C ILE A 89 -12.90 -8.61 -4.96
N ASP A 90 -12.68 -7.36 -4.55
CA ASP A 90 -11.38 -6.71 -4.58
C ASP A 90 -10.60 -7.00 -3.31
N HIS A 91 -9.67 -7.95 -3.36
CA HIS A 91 -8.74 -8.20 -2.24
C HIS A 91 -7.64 -7.12 -2.12
N HIS A 92 -7.50 -6.25 -3.12
CA HIS A 92 -6.56 -5.14 -3.12
C HIS A 92 -7.17 -3.93 -3.80
N CYS A 93 -6.97 -2.75 -3.23
CA CYS A 93 -7.24 -1.49 -3.92
C CYS A 93 -6.16 -1.21 -4.98
N ASN A 94 -6.50 -0.42 -6.01
CA ASN A 94 -5.54 0.10 -7.00
C ASN A 94 -4.30 0.80 -6.40
N CYS A 95 -4.37 1.32 -5.17
CA CYS A 95 -3.22 1.89 -4.48
C CYS A 95 -2.25 0.85 -3.87
N GLY A 96 -2.59 -0.44 -3.96
CA GLY A 96 -1.84 -1.57 -3.42
C GLY A 96 -2.25 -2.02 -2.01
N GLN A 97 -3.19 -1.32 -1.35
CA GLN A 97 -3.68 -1.71 -0.02
C GLN A 97 -4.49 -3.00 -0.10
N ALA A 98 -4.05 -4.03 0.60
CA ALA A 98 -4.80 -5.26 0.84
C ALA A 98 -6.06 -4.94 1.66
N ILE A 99 -7.21 -5.41 1.18
CA ILE A 99 -8.50 -5.15 1.80
C ILE A 99 -8.96 -6.42 2.52
N ASP A 100 -9.31 -6.25 3.79
CA ASP A 100 -9.87 -7.31 4.59
C ASP A 100 -11.39 -7.23 4.58
N TRP A 101 -12.03 -8.19 3.94
CA TRP A 101 -13.49 -8.35 3.91
C TRP A 101 -13.99 -9.36 4.95
N THR A 102 -13.11 -9.95 5.75
CA THR A 102 -13.40 -11.11 6.62
C THR A 102 -14.01 -10.74 7.97
N LYS A 103 -14.81 -9.66 8.04
CA LYS A 103 -15.54 -9.29 9.27
C LYS A 103 -16.17 -10.56 9.87
N GLU A 104 -15.70 -10.91 11.06
CA GLU A 104 -15.95 -12.12 11.85
C GLU A 104 -17.02 -13.06 11.26
N GLU A 105 -16.56 -14.20 10.73
CA GLU A 105 -17.37 -15.35 10.27
C GLU A 105 -18.25 -15.95 11.40
N GLY A 106 -19.20 -15.18 11.92
CA GLY A 106 -20.22 -15.60 12.89
C GLY A 106 -21.65 -15.43 12.36
N GLU A 107 -21.88 -14.51 11.43
CA GLU A 107 -23.22 -14.28 10.85
C GLU A 107 -23.14 -14.30 9.32
N ARG A 108 -22.93 -15.52 8.82
CA ARG A 108 -23.24 -15.87 7.44
C ARG A 108 -24.73 -15.57 7.21
N TRP A 109 -25.01 -14.57 6.38
CA TRP A 109 -26.34 -14.18 5.91
C TRP A 109 -27.21 -15.41 5.61
N ASN A 110 -28.14 -15.72 6.51
CA ASN A 110 -29.32 -16.55 6.28
C ASN A 110 -30.51 -15.62 6.05
#